data_AF-A0A6A5HB50-F1
#
_entry.id   AF-A0A6A5HB50-F1
#
_cell.length_a   1.000
_cell.length_b   1.000
_cell.length_c   1.000
_cell.angle_alpha   90.00
_cell.angle_beta   90.00
_cell.angle_gamma   90.00
#
_symmetry.space_group_name_H-M   'P 1'
#
loop_
_entity.id
_entity.type
_entity.pdbx_description
1 polymer ?
#
loop_
_entity_poly.entity_id
_entity_poly.type
_entity_poly.pdbx_seq_one_letter_code
_entity_poly.pdbx_strand_id
1 'polypeptide(L)'
;MNIRKLNIYVDWGVTIEFSDPLVEENGRTTYGHWPYRSQYTFEGSAKSISEAVNDIGIVFSNSNLKITRLVLRMGCSNLNKQYHNEVTLFREKFVQCLKSMMSSLPHQIHVERVFLECIEILPFLKSEKLKRISLAGESTDESFHKISQLEQIKRVPVIDILYTFDHFPFDILSNTPKFNIYLNNFSESDFTRLVKQNLQEENFKFGQVIIDGNGIGSWITEFLSKHHAVKTDDGSMIATLEGPKFKNTVKVGGIEGGEEFVFRRTA
;
A
#
# COMPACT_ATOMS: atom_id res chain seq x y z
N MET A 1 -16.88 8.55 -17.25
CA MET A 1 -15.48 9.02 -17.33
C MET A 1 -14.61 7.97 -16.66
N ASN A 2 -13.58 7.47 -17.33
CA ASN A 2 -12.66 6.48 -16.77
C ASN A 2 -11.26 7.09 -16.77
N ILE A 3 -10.56 7.01 -15.64
CA ILE A 3 -9.15 7.42 -15.54
C ILE A 3 -8.32 6.17 -15.32
N ARG A 4 -7.31 5.95 -16.16
CA ARG A 4 -6.42 4.80 -16.00
C ARG A 4 -5.48 4.99 -14.82
N LYS A 5 -4.90 6.17 -14.71
CA LYS A 5 -3.99 6.52 -13.62
C LYS A 5 -4.21 7.98 -13.24
N LEU A 6 -4.42 8.22 -11.95
CA LEU A 6 -4.42 9.55 -11.34
C LEU A 6 -3.28 9.57 -10.33
N ASN A 7 -2.27 10.41 -10.54
CA ASN A 7 -1.21 10.68 -9.60
C ASN A 7 -1.41 12.07 -8.99
N ILE A 8 -1.26 12.14 -7.67
CA ILE A 8 -1.22 13.38 -6.90
C ILE A 8 0.10 13.32 -6.13
N TYR A 9 1.01 14.23 -6.47
CA TYR A 9 2.30 14.39 -5.79
C TYR A 9 2.27 15.68 -4.99
N VAL A 10 2.62 15.60 -3.72
CA VAL A 10 2.62 16.72 -2.78
C VAL A 10 4.04 16.88 -2.23
N ASP A 11 4.74 17.91 -2.66
CA ASP A 11 6.11 18.20 -2.23
C ASP A 11 6.26 19.69 -1.87
N TRP A 12 7.00 20.45 -2.68
CA TRP A 12 6.99 21.91 -2.69
C TRP A 12 5.74 22.48 -3.39
N GLY A 13 4.98 21.63 -4.05
CA GLY A 13 3.71 22.00 -4.65
C GLY A 13 2.77 20.82 -4.70
N VAL A 14 1.70 20.99 -5.46
CA VAL A 14 0.83 19.87 -5.84
C VAL A 14 0.98 19.67 -7.34
N THR A 15 1.37 18.46 -7.73
CA THR A 15 1.32 18.03 -9.13
C THR A 15 0.23 16.98 -9.29
N ILE A 16 -0.72 17.26 -10.18
CA ILE A 16 -1.80 16.33 -10.52
C ILE A 16 -1.55 15.86 -11.95
N GLU A 17 -1.44 14.55 -12.15
CA GLU A 17 -1.28 13.94 -13.46
C GLU A 17 -2.35 12.87 -13.65
N PHE A 18 -3.09 12.92 -14.75
CA PHE A 18 -3.95 11.80 -15.11
C PHE A 18 -3.74 11.35 -16.55
N SER A 19 -4.02 10.07 -16.79
CA SER A 19 -3.99 9.46 -18.12
C SER A 19 -5.30 8.75 -18.41
N ASP A 20 -5.78 8.92 -19.63
CA ASP A 20 -6.95 8.21 -20.14
C ASP A 20 -6.67 6.71 -20.30
N PRO A 21 -7.73 5.88 -20.40
CA PRO A 21 -7.59 4.49 -20.81
C PRO A 21 -6.81 4.40 -22.13
N LEU A 22 -6.02 3.34 -22.27
CA LEU A 22 -5.41 3.04 -23.56
C LEU A 22 -6.52 2.76 -24.57
N VAL A 23 -6.46 3.42 -25.71
CA VAL A 23 -7.33 3.16 -26.85
C VAL A 23 -6.50 2.38 -27.87
N GLU A 24 -7.05 1.29 -28.38
CA GLU A 24 -6.48 0.64 -29.57
C GLU A 24 -7.03 1.35 -30.80
N GLU A 25 -6.19 2.12 -31.48
CA GLU A 25 -6.47 2.65 -32.81
C GLU A 25 -5.51 2.01 -33.80
N ASN A 26 -6.07 1.32 -34.81
CA ASN A 26 -5.31 0.73 -35.92
C ASN A 26 -4.17 -0.20 -35.49
N GLY A 27 -4.39 -1.04 -34.46
CA GLY A 27 -3.39 -1.99 -33.96
C GLY A 27 -2.22 -1.35 -33.20
N ARG A 28 -2.30 -0.04 -32.89
CA ARG A 28 -1.38 0.64 -31.99
C ARG A 28 -2.11 1.01 -30.70
N THR A 29 -1.52 0.64 -29.58
CA THR A 29 -1.98 1.04 -28.25
C THR A 29 -1.49 2.44 -27.96
N THR A 30 -2.37 3.43 -28.02
CA THR A 30 -2.05 4.84 -27.71
C THR A 30 -2.82 5.29 -26.46
N TYR A 31 -2.32 6.31 -25.77
CA TYR A 31 -3.11 7.02 -24.77
C TYR A 31 -4.07 7.95 -25.51
N GLY A 32 -5.36 7.96 -25.13
CA GLY A 32 -6.35 8.86 -25.74
C GLY A 32 -5.90 10.32 -25.70
N HIS A 33 -5.26 10.73 -24.60
CA HIS A 33 -4.55 12.01 -24.46
C HIS A 33 -3.25 11.83 -23.65
N TRP A 34 -2.19 12.57 -24.00
CA TRP A 34 -0.98 12.71 -23.16
C TRP A 34 -1.36 13.19 -21.76
N PRO A 35 -0.62 12.82 -20.69
CA PRO A 35 -1.07 13.10 -19.34
C PRO A 35 -1.30 14.59 -19.12
N TYR A 36 -2.53 14.97 -18.83
CA TYR A 36 -2.83 16.33 -18.41
C TYR A 36 -2.15 16.55 -17.07
N ARG A 37 -1.31 17.58 -17.00
CA ARG A 37 -0.48 17.90 -15.84
C ARG A 37 -0.85 19.29 -15.36
N SER A 38 -1.44 19.36 -14.18
CA SER A 38 -1.57 20.62 -13.44
C SER A 38 -0.46 20.69 -12.38
N GLN A 39 0.16 21.86 -12.26
CA GLN A 39 1.18 22.12 -11.24
C GLN A 39 0.81 23.39 -10.47
N TYR A 40 0.80 23.31 -9.15
CA TYR A 40 0.52 24.42 -8.24
C TYR A 40 1.73 24.56 -7.30
N THR A 41 2.38 25.72 -7.29
CA THR A 41 3.67 25.93 -6.60
C THR A 41 3.52 26.57 -5.21
N PHE A 42 4.63 26.57 -4.45
CA PHE A 42 4.72 27.09 -3.08
C PHE A 42 4.53 28.62 -2.96
N GLU A 43 4.96 29.39 -3.97
CA GLU A 43 4.84 30.86 -3.98
C GLU A 43 3.37 31.27 -4.08
N GLY A 44 2.71 31.45 -2.93
CA GLY A 44 1.26 31.69 -2.82
C GLY A 44 0.44 30.59 -2.10
N SER A 45 1.12 29.78 -1.27
CA SER A 45 0.69 28.52 -0.60
C SER A 45 -0.78 28.30 -0.21
N ALA A 46 -1.57 29.31 0.15
CA ALA A 46 -3.00 29.10 0.44
C ALA A 46 -3.85 28.98 -0.83
N LYS A 47 -3.56 29.79 -1.85
CA LYS A 47 -4.29 29.80 -3.12
C LYS A 47 -4.01 28.53 -3.91
N SER A 48 -2.74 28.10 -3.94
CA SER A 48 -2.30 26.89 -4.65
C SER A 48 -2.90 25.60 -4.08
N ILE A 49 -3.02 25.45 -2.74
CA ILE A 49 -3.71 24.30 -2.14
C ILE A 49 -5.19 24.31 -2.49
N SER A 50 -5.87 25.45 -2.34
CA SER A 50 -7.31 25.54 -2.61
C SER A 50 -7.65 25.26 -4.08
N GLU A 51 -6.84 25.77 -5.01
CA GLU A 51 -7.01 25.51 -6.45
C GLU A 51 -6.76 24.04 -6.78
N ALA A 52 -5.68 23.45 -6.26
CA ALA A 52 -5.40 22.03 -6.47
C ALA A 52 -6.52 21.14 -5.92
N VAL A 53 -6.99 21.39 -4.69
CA VAL A 53 -8.08 20.63 -4.07
C VAL A 53 -9.40 20.85 -4.80
N ASN A 54 -9.67 22.06 -5.29
CA ASN A 54 -10.85 22.35 -6.09
C ASN A 54 -10.84 21.56 -7.41
N ASP A 55 -9.70 21.50 -8.10
CA ASP A 55 -9.59 20.77 -9.36
C ASP A 55 -9.72 19.25 -9.14
N ILE A 56 -9.14 18.71 -8.05
CA ILE A 56 -9.41 17.34 -7.61
C ILE A 56 -10.90 17.15 -7.31
N GLY A 57 -11.53 18.12 -6.64
CA GLY A 57 -12.95 18.10 -6.28
C GLY A 57 -13.87 18.09 -7.49
N ILE A 58 -13.57 18.85 -8.54
CA ILE A 58 -14.29 18.82 -9.82
C ILE A 58 -14.27 17.41 -10.41
N VAL A 59 -13.08 16.77 -10.44
CA VAL A 59 -12.93 15.40 -10.94
C VAL A 59 -13.73 14.40 -10.08
N PHE A 60 -13.59 14.47 -8.76
CA PHE A 60 -14.23 13.53 -7.83
C PHE A 60 -15.73 13.74 -7.67
N SER A 61 -16.26 14.93 -8.00
CA SER A 61 -17.70 15.21 -8.01
C SER A 61 -18.47 14.37 -9.02
N ASN A 62 -17.80 13.79 -10.03
CA ASN A 62 -18.42 12.85 -10.94
C ASN A 62 -18.62 11.47 -10.29
N SER A 63 -19.84 11.17 -9.84
CA SER A 63 -20.20 9.90 -9.19
C SER A 63 -20.02 8.65 -10.07
N ASN A 64 -19.96 8.84 -11.40
CA ASN A 64 -19.70 7.80 -12.39
C ASN A 64 -18.22 7.65 -12.76
N LEU A 65 -17.33 8.44 -12.15
CA LEU A 65 -15.89 8.31 -12.34
C LEU A 65 -15.42 6.94 -11.87
N LYS A 66 -14.59 6.29 -12.69
CA LYS A 66 -13.88 5.06 -12.32
C LYS A 66 -12.38 5.29 -12.49
N ILE A 67 -11.62 5.08 -11.42
CA ILE A 67 -10.17 5.24 -11.42
C ILE A 67 -9.53 3.85 -11.31
N THR A 68 -8.73 3.44 -12.29
CA THR A 68 -8.04 2.14 -12.23
C THR A 68 -6.90 2.18 -11.20
N ARG A 69 -6.13 3.27 -11.18
CA ARG A 69 -5.04 3.45 -10.23
C ARG A 69 -4.99 4.89 -9.70
N LEU A 70 -5.11 5.04 -8.39
CA LEU A 70 -4.82 6.29 -7.68
C LEU A 70 -3.47 6.18 -7.00
N VAL A 71 -2.63 7.20 -7.14
CA VAL A 71 -1.37 7.34 -6.42
C VAL A 71 -1.40 8.69 -5.71
N LEU A 72 -1.29 8.67 -4.39
CA LEU A 72 -1.10 9.87 -3.58
C LEU A 72 0.25 9.74 -2.88
N ARG A 73 1.21 10.59 -3.28
CA ARG A 73 2.57 10.61 -2.74
C ARG A 73 2.88 11.95 -2.10
N MET A 74 3.50 11.89 -0.94
CA MET A 74 4.07 12.98 -0.18
C MET A 74 5.60 12.90 -0.39
N GLY A 75 6.18 13.82 -1.16
CA GLY A 75 7.58 13.71 -1.61
C GLY A 75 8.60 13.46 -0.48
N CYS A 76 9.76 12.88 -0.78
CA CYS A 76 10.81 12.72 0.24
C CYS A 76 11.35 14.08 0.70
N SER A 77 11.45 14.25 2.01
CA SER A 77 12.17 15.33 2.68
C SER A 77 13.70 15.17 2.56
N ASN A 78 14.23 14.91 1.36
CA ASN A 78 15.67 15.04 1.08
C ASN A 78 16.09 16.50 0.88
N LEU A 79 15.30 17.43 1.43
CA LEU A 79 15.46 18.84 1.30
C LEU A 79 16.31 19.33 2.46
N ASN A 80 17.18 20.29 2.17
CA ASN A 80 17.93 21.05 3.15
C ASN A 80 17.04 21.31 4.38
N LYS A 81 17.51 20.94 5.59
CA LYS A 81 16.73 21.01 6.86
C LYS A 81 15.97 22.32 7.05
N GLN A 82 16.46 23.39 6.43
CA GLN A 82 15.90 24.74 6.40
C GLN A 82 14.40 24.81 6.05
N TYR A 83 13.87 23.93 5.19
CA TYR A 83 12.47 24.02 4.72
C TYR A 83 11.59 22.85 5.17
N HIS A 84 12.10 21.96 6.02
CA HIS A 84 11.38 20.77 6.46
C HIS A 84 10.03 21.12 7.09
N ASN A 85 10.01 22.07 8.03
CA ASN A 85 8.79 22.46 8.75
C ASN A 85 7.73 23.06 7.82
N GLU A 86 8.14 23.88 6.87
CA GLU A 86 7.24 24.51 5.90
C GLU A 86 6.57 23.47 4.99
N VAL A 87 7.35 22.51 4.51
CA VAL A 87 6.87 21.40 3.66
C VAL A 87 5.94 20.48 4.46
N THR A 88 6.25 20.18 5.73
CA THR A 88 5.37 19.40 6.61
C THR A 88 4.02 20.11 6.81
N LEU A 89 4.04 21.39 7.17
CA LEU A 89 2.81 22.18 7.35
C LEU A 89 1.98 22.26 6.05
N PHE A 90 2.65 22.40 4.90
CA PHE A 90 1.99 22.40 3.59
C PHE A 90 1.27 21.06 3.33
N ARG A 91 1.92 19.92 3.59
CA ARG A 91 1.34 18.59 3.42
C ARG A 91 0.16 18.37 4.36
N GLU A 92 0.31 18.71 5.63
CA GLU A 92 -0.76 18.61 6.61
C GLU A 92 -1.97 19.44 6.17
N LYS A 93 -1.76 20.69 5.76
CA LYS A 93 -2.83 21.56 5.27
C LYS A 93 -3.49 21.01 4.01
N PHE A 94 -2.70 20.50 3.05
CA PHE A 94 -3.23 19.85 1.85
C PHE A 94 -4.09 18.64 2.21
N VAL A 95 -3.63 17.76 3.09
CA VAL A 95 -4.38 16.58 3.55
C VAL A 95 -5.69 16.99 4.24
N GLN A 96 -5.68 18.01 5.10
CA GLN A 96 -6.90 18.50 5.74
C GLN A 96 -7.91 19.05 4.72
N CYS A 97 -7.45 19.86 3.76
CA CYS A 97 -8.31 20.38 2.69
C CYS A 97 -8.86 19.25 1.80
N LEU A 98 -8.02 18.28 1.43
CA LEU A 98 -8.41 17.13 0.63
C LEU A 98 -9.46 16.29 1.36
N LYS A 99 -9.25 15.97 2.64
CA LYS A 99 -10.22 15.24 3.47
C LYS A 99 -11.55 15.98 3.57
N SER A 100 -11.51 17.28 3.83
CA SER A 100 -12.71 18.11 3.91
C SER A 100 -13.50 18.07 2.60
N MET A 101 -12.83 18.23 1.47
CA MET A 101 -13.47 18.12 0.15
C MET A 101 -14.03 16.71 -0.10
N MET A 102 -13.26 15.65 0.17
CA MET A 102 -13.74 14.29 -0.06
C MET A 102 -14.93 13.94 0.85
N SER A 103 -14.97 14.50 2.07
CA SER A 103 -16.10 14.33 3.00
C SER A 103 -17.36 15.07 2.59
N SER A 104 -17.26 16.12 1.75
CA SER A 104 -18.41 16.86 1.25
C SER A 104 -19.04 16.21 0.00
N LEU A 105 -18.38 15.21 -0.59
CA LEU A 105 -18.93 14.46 -1.71
C LEU A 105 -20.14 13.61 -1.27
N PRO A 106 -21.25 13.59 -2.03
CA PRO A 106 -22.42 12.77 -1.71
C PRO A 106 -22.20 11.27 -2.00
N HIS A 107 -20.99 10.88 -2.42
CA HIS A 107 -20.63 9.51 -2.78
C HIS A 107 -19.16 9.21 -2.45
N GLN A 108 -18.87 7.92 -2.26
CA GLN A 108 -17.49 7.43 -2.24
C GLN A 108 -16.93 7.28 -3.66
N ILE A 109 -15.61 7.39 -3.78
CA ILE A 109 -14.89 7.36 -5.06
C ILE A 109 -14.62 5.91 -5.46
N HIS A 110 -14.92 5.57 -6.71
CA HIS A 110 -14.57 4.26 -7.26
C HIS A 110 -13.09 4.25 -7.67
N VAL A 111 -12.30 3.50 -6.90
CA VAL A 111 -10.90 3.22 -7.24
C VAL A 111 -10.63 1.72 -7.18
N GLU A 112 -9.92 1.17 -8.16
CA GLU A 112 -9.56 -0.25 -8.14
C GLU A 112 -8.24 -0.52 -7.42
N ARG A 113 -7.25 0.35 -7.56
CA ARG A 113 -5.92 0.19 -6.96
C ARG A 113 -5.44 1.49 -6.39
N VAL A 114 -4.94 1.47 -5.16
CA VAL A 114 -4.38 2.67 -4.51
C VAL A 114 -2.94 2.45 -4.09
N PHE A 115 -2.13 3.51 -4.23
CA PHE A 115 -0.87 3.67 -3.54
C PHE A 115 -0.96 4.96 -2.73
N LEU A 116 -0.88 4.87 -1.40
CA LEU A 116 -1.14 5.99 -0.51
C LEU A 116 0.02 6.23 0.44
N GLU A 117 0.49 7.47 0.48
CA GLU A 117 1.32 8.02 1.56
C GLU A 117 0.53 8.85 2.57
N CYS A 118 -0.80 8.81 2.46
CA CYS A 118 -1.75 9.40 3.38
C CYS A 118 -2.96 8.46 3.48
N ILE A 119 -3.06 7.76 4.61
CA ILE A 119 -4.06 6.71 4.83
C ILE A 119 -5.45 7.30 5.12
N GLU A 120 -5.51 8.57 5.52
CA GLU A 120 -6.71 9.26 5.96
C GLU A 120 -7.75 9.44 4.87
N ILE A 121 -7.37 9.21 3.60
CA ILE A 121 -8.32 9.26 2.49
C ILE A 121 -9.02 7.92 2.22
N LEU A 122 -8.54 6.81 2.80
CA LEU A 122 -9.14 5.48 2.61
C LEU A 122 -10.65 5.42 2.85
N PRO A 123 -11.22 6.05 3.91
CA PRO A 123 -12.66 5.98 4.18
C PRO A 123 -13.55 6.53 3.06
N PHE A 124 -13.02 7.40 2.20
CA PHE A 124 -13.76 8.02 1.10
C PHE A 124 -13.78 7.17 -0.18
N LEU A 125 -13.16 6.00 -0.17
CA LEU A 125 -13.10 5.09 -1.32
C LEU A 125 -14.14 3.97 -1.21
N LYS A 126 -14.73 3.55 -2.33
CA LYS A 126 -15.70 2.44 -2.37
C LYS A 126 -15.02 1.11 -2.08
N SER A 127 -15.28 0.54 -0.91
CA SER A 127 -14.66 -0.70 -0.43
C SER A 127 -14.81 -1.88 -1.41
N GLU A 128 -15.99 -2.06 -1.99
CA GLU A 128 -16.34 -3.16 -2.88
C GLU A 128 -15.71 -3.07 -4.28
N LYS A 129 -15.05 -1.94 -4.59
CA LYS A 129 -14.35 -1.73 -5.86
C LYS A 129 -12.83 -1.87 -5.73
N LEU A 130 -12.31 -1.82 -4.50
CA LEU A 130 -10.88 -1.94 -4.24
C LEU A 130 -10.40 -3.37 -4.49
N LYS A 131 -9.38 -3.49 -5.34
CA LYS A 131 -8.67 -4.73 -5.66
C LYS A 131 -7.28 -4.77 -5.03
N ARG A 132 -6.70 -3.62 -4.67
CA ARG A 132 -5.37 -3.54 -4.05
C ARG A 132 -5.19 -2.22 -3.29
N ILE A 133 -4.65 -2.32 -2.09
CA ILE A 133 -4.18 -1.18 -1.31
C ILE A 133 -2.67 -1.34 -1.10
N SER A 134 -1.89 -0.35 -1.49
CA SER A 134 -0.48 -0.23 -1.14
C SER A 134 -0.31 1.01 -0.26
N LEU A 135 0.26 0.84 0.94
CA LEU A 135 0.53 1.93 1.88
C LEU A 135 2.05 2.14 1.98
N ALA A 136 2.52 3.38 1.93
CA ALA A 136 3.93 3.79 2.08
C ALA A 136 4.04 5.12 2.85
N GLY A 137 5.18 5.53 3.42
CA GLY A 137 5.34 6.85 4.07
C GLY A 137 5.85 6.77 5.52
N GLU A 138 5.41 7.67 6.41
CA GLU A 138 5.55 7.49 7.88
C GLU A 138 4.16 7.22 8.48
N SER A 139 4.02 6.21 9.34
CA SER A 139 2.74 5.86 9.96
C SER A 139 2.97 5.28 11.35
N THR A 140 2.09 5.64 12.29
CA THR A 140 2.16 5.19 13.67
C THR A 140 1.29 3.95 13.90
N ASP A 141 1.56 3.18 14.96
CA ASP A 141 0.72 2.04 15.36
C ASP A 141 -0.76 2.43 15.54
N GLU A 142 -1.01 3.62 16.09
CA GLU A 142 -2.36 4.17 16.25
C GLU A 142 -3.07 4.35 14.90
N SER A 143 -2.31 4.75 13.88
CA SER A 143 -2.81 4.93 12.52
C SER A 143 -3.26 3.61 11.90
N PHE A 144 -2.50 2.53 12.11
CA PHE A 144 -2.86 1.18 11.67
C PHE A 144 -4.06 0.61 12.42
N HIS A 145 -4.14 0.83 13.73
CA HIS A 145 -5.30 0.44 14.52
C HIS A 145 -6.59 1.14 14.02
N LYS A 146 -6.51 2.43 13.66
CA LYS A 146 -7.65 3.17 13.11
C LYS A 146 -8.11 2.59 11.76
N ILE A 147 -7.19 2.25 10.86
CA ILE A 147 -7.57 1.76 9.53
C ILE A 147 -7.95 0.28 9.51
N SER A 148 -7.49 -0.55 10.45
CA SER A 148 -7.83 -1.99 10.52
C SER A 148 -9.33 -2.24 10.62
N GLN A 149 -10.08 -1.25 11.13
CA GLN A 149 -11.53 -1.34 11.27
C GLN A 149 -12.31 -0.93 10.02
N LEU A 150 -11.65 -0.34 9.02
CA LEU A 150 -12.28 0.14 7.80
C LEU A 150 -12.70 -1.02 6.88
N GLU A 151 -13.89 -0.90 6.27
CA GLU A 151 -14.37 -1.89 5.29
C GLU A 151 -13.44 -2.00 4.07
N GLN A 152 -12.74 -0.92 3.71
CA GLN A 152 -11.73 -0.90 2.65
C GLN A 152 -10.59 -1.87 2.95
N ILE A 153 -10.17 -1.98 4.21
CA ILE A 153 -9.11 -2.90 4.64
C ILE A 153 -9.66 -4.31 4.80
N LYS A 154 -10.83 -4.46 5.45
CA LYS A 154 -11.43 -5.77 5.74
C LYS A 154 -11.78 -6.58 4.49
N ARG A 155 -12.03 -5.92 3.35
CA ARG A 155 -12.53 -6.56 2.12
C ARG A 155 -11.52 -6.62 0.98
N VAL A 156 -10.43 -5.85 1.03
CA VAL A 156 -9.51 -5.78 -0.10
C VAL A 156 -8.78 -7.11 -0.28
N PRO A 157 -8.65 -7.64 -1.51
CA PRO A 157 -8.02 -8.94 -1.71
C PRO A 157 -6.49 -8.89 -1.63
N VAL A 158 -5.89 -7.70 -1.69
CA VAL A 158 -4.43 -7.50 -1.69
C VAL A 158 -4.05 -6.26 -0.89
N ILE A 159 -3.15 -6.43 0.08
CA ILE A 159 -2.54 -5.34 0.85
C ILE A 159 -1.02 -5.40 0.70
N ASP A 160 -0.39 -4.29 0.30
CA ASP A 160 1.05 -4.10 0.47
C ASP A 160 1.30 -3.02 1.51
N ILE A 161 2.17 -3.31 2.47
CA ILE A 161 2.65 -2.32 3.43
C ILE A 161 4.15 -2.15 3.19
N LEU A 162 4.52 -1.02 2.63
CA LEU A 162 5.88 -0.71 2.15
C LEU A 162 6.70 0.08 3.19
N TYR A 163 6.28 0.00 4.45
CA TYR A 163 6.96 0.60 5.59
C TYR A 163 7.67 -0.50 6.37
N THR A 164 8.83 -0.19 6.91
CA THR A 164 9.57 -1.12 7.74
C THR A 164 9.16 -0.96 9.21
N PHE A 165 8.57 -1.99 9.81
CA PHE A 165 8.15 -1.98 11.22
C PHE A 165 9.08 -2.82 12.10
N ASP A 166 9.25 -2.40 13.35
CA ASP A 166 9.80 -3.27 14.40
C ASP A 166 8.74 -4.29 14.87
N HIS A 167 7.48 -3.85 14.98
CA HIS A 167 6.35 -4.70 15.36
C HIS A 167 5.15 -4.43 14.45
N PHE A 168 4.67 -5.45 13.74
CA PHE A 168 3.58 -5.30 12.78
C PHE A 168 2.22 -5.71 13.36
N PRO A 169 1.16 -4.89 13.20
CA PRO A 169 -0.19 -5.23 13.62
C PRO A 169 -0.87 -6.18 12.61
N PHE A 170 -0.58 -7.49 12.72
CA PHE A 170 -1.09 -8.53 11.80
C PHE A 170 -2.62 -8.60 11.67
N ASP A 171 -3.37 -8.03 12.61
CA ASP A 171 -4.83 -7.92 12.55
C ASP A 171 -5.31 -7.20 11.28
N ILE A 172 -4.51 -6.28 10.72
CA ILE A 172 -4.83 -5.60 9.46
C ILE A 172 -4.91 -6.57 8.27
N LEU A 173 -4.27 -7.73 8.36
CA LEU A 173 -4.20 -8.74 7.31
C LEU A 173 -5.20 -9.89 7.53
N SER A 174 -5.97 -9.88 8.63
CA SER A 174 -6.82 -11.00 9.07
C SER A 174 -7.77 -11.55 8.01
N ASN A 175 -8.25 -10.72 7.09
CA ASN A 175 -9.14 -11.14 5.99
C ASN A 175 -8.55 -10.93 4.60
N THR A 176 -7.23 -10.79 4.50
CA THR A 176 -6.54 -10.47 3.24
C THR A 176 -5.91 -11.73 2.62
N PRO A 177 -6.39 -12.20 1.45
CA PRO A 177 -5.84 -13.36 0.76
C PRO A 177 -4.36 -13.24 0.37
N LYS A 178 -3.93 -12.01 0.03
CA LYS A 178 -2.58 -11.75 -0.46
C LYS A 178 -1.96 -10.54 0.21
N PHE A 179 -0.78 -10.69 0.78
CA PHE A 179 -0.08 -9.55 1.35
C PHE A 179 1.42 -9.53 1.04
N ASN A 180 1.99 -8.32 1.09
CA ASN A 180 3.42 -8.07 1.12
C ASN A 180 3.73 -7.03 2.21
N ILE A 181 4.63 -7.34 3.14
CA ILE A 181 5.00 -6.45 4.23
C ILE A 181 6.52 -6.36 4.38
N TYR A 182 7.01 -5.20 4.81
CA TYR A 182 8.41 -4.95 5.11
C TYR A 182 8.59 -4.82 6.64
N LEU A 183 9.59 -5.48 7.21
CA LEU A 183 9.87 -5.48 8.65
C LEU A 183 11.36 -5.26 8.91
N ASN A 184 11.70 -4.62 10.03
CA ASN A 184 13.10 -4.49 10.44
C ASN A 184 13.58 -5.82 11.03
N ASN A 185 12.71 -6.45 11.83
CA ASN A 185 12.97 -7.72 12.49
C ASN A 185 11.74 -8.62 12.38
N PHE A 186 11.96 -9.92 12.28
CA PHE A 186 10.89 -10.91 12.27
C PHE A 186 11.17 -12.01 13.30
N SER A 187 10.56 -11.89 14.46
CA SER A 187 10.77 -12.80 15.59
C SER A 187 9.96 -14.10 15.45
N GLU A 188 10.32 -15.12 16.23
CA GLU A 188 9.51 -16.35 16.33
C GLU A 188 8.07 -16.07 16.81
N SER A 189 7.90 -15.05 17.66
CA SER A 189 6.59 -14.59 18.12
C SER A 189 5.76 -14.00 16.97
N ASP A 190 6.38 -13.18 16.11
CA ASP A 190 5.73 -12.64 14.91
C ASP A 190 5.34 -13.74 13.93
N PHE A 191 6.24 -14.68 13.69
CA PHE A 191 5.95 -15.87 12.88
C PHE A 191 4.76 -16.64 13.45
N THR A 192 4.77 -16.95 14.75
CA THR A 192 3.69 -17.68 15.41
C THR A 192 2.36 -16.93 15.31
N ARG A 193 2.38 -15.61 15.48
CA ARG A 193 1.20 -14.76 15.34
C ARG A 193 0.68 -14.76 13.91
N LEU A 194 1.54 -14.59 12.91
CA LEU A 194 1.19 -14.66 11.49
C LEU A 194 0.56 -16.02 11.12
N VAL A 195 1.15 -17.12 11.61
CA VAL A 195 0.60 -18.47 11.40
C VAL A 195 -0.82 -18.57 11.97
N LYS A 196 -1.00 -18.13 13.22
CA LYS A 196 -2.27 -18.22 13.94
C LYS A 196 -3.33 -17.25 13.44
N GLN A 197 -2.98 -16.08 12.96
CA GLN A 197 -3.97 -15.05 12.61
C GLN A 197 -4.27 -14.97 11.11
N ASN A 198 -3.36 -15.45 10.26
CA ASN A 198 -3.46 -15.21 8.82
C ASN A 198 -3.29 -16.49 8.00
N LEU A 199 -2.25 -17.28 8.27
CA LEU A 199 -1.93 -18.41 7.40
C LEU A 199 -2.93 -19.58 7.50
N GLN A 200 -3.66 -19.66 8.61
CA GLN A 200 -4.72 -20.65 8.82
C GLN A 200 -6.06 -20.29 8.17
N GLU A 201 -6.26 -19.03 7.79
CA GLU A 201 -7.51 -18.57 7.19
C GLU A 201 -7.77 -19.25 5.85
N GLU A 202 -9.03 -19.60 5.57
CA GLU A 202 -9.39 -20.35 4.36
C GLU A 202 -9.18 -19.54 3.09
N ASN A 203 -9.30 -18.22 3.17
CA ASN A 203 -9.11 -17.31 2.06
C ASN A 203 -7.63 -16.97 1.77
N PHE A 204 -6.70 -17.37 2.65
CA PHE A 204 -5.26 -17.11 2.47
C PHE A 204 -4.72 -17.80 1.22
N LYS A 205 -3.91 -17.07 0.44
CA LYS A 205 -3.29 -17.56 -0.80
C LYS A 205 -1.78 -17.32 -0.85
N PHE A 206 -1.35 -16.12 -0.49
CA PHE A 206 0.04 -15.71 -0.63
C PHE A 206 0.41 -14.67 0.43
N GLY A 207 1.58 -14.82 1.04
CA GLY A 207 2.13 -13.83 1.95
C GLY A 207 3.61 -13.67 1.70
N GLN A 208 4.09 -12.42 1.64
CA GLN A 208 5.51 -12.12 1.59
C GLN A 208 5.88 -11.19 2.74
N VAL A 209 6.96 -11.53 3.43
CA VAL A 209 7.56 -10.73 4.49
C VAL A 209 9.01 -10.47 4.09
N ILE A 210 9.34 -9.21 3.85
CA ILE A 210 10.68 -8.74 3.49
C ILE A 210 11.32 -8.14 4.73
N ILE A 211 12.56 -8.51 5.04
CA ILE A 211 13.25 -8.16 6.27
C ILE A 211 14.47 -7.31 5.90
N ASP A 212 14.49 -6.06 6.39
CA ASP A 212 15.46 -5.00 6.04
C ASP A 212 16.27 -4.55 7.28
N GLY A 213 16.67 -5.50 8.14
CA GLY A 213 17.38 -5.21 9.39
C GLY A 213 18.34 -6.32 9.83
N ASN A 214 18.50 -6.51 11.15
CA ASN A 214 19.52 -7.40 11.75
C ASN A 214 19.29 -8.91 11.53
N GLY A 215 18.44 -9.27 10.57
CA GLY A 215 18.22 -10.62 10.09
C GLY A 215 17.14 -11.40 10.83
N ILE A 216 16.92 -12.60 10.33
CA ILE A 216 16.07 -13.62 10.91
C ILE A 216 16.79 -14.24 12.11
N GLY A 217 16.14 -14.26 13.27
CA GLY A 217 16.72 -14.86 14.48
C GLY A 217 17.06 -16.35 14.33
N SER A 218 17.91 -16.87 15.21
CA SER A 218 18.41 -18.26 15.17
C SER A 218 17.32 -19.34 15.16
N TRP A 219 16.11 -18.99 15.62
CA TRP A 219 14.91 -19.83 15.60
C TRP A 219 14.60 -20.38 14.19
N ILE A 220 14.99 -19.67 13.13
CA ILE A 220 14.71 -20.12 11.76
C ILE A 220 15.44 -21.41 11.40
N THR A 221 16.66 -21.60 11.89
CA THR A 221 17.43 -22.82 11.66
C THR A 221 16.74 -24.01 12.30
N GLU A 222 16.21 -23.82 13.51
CA GLU A 222 15.43 -24.85 14.22
C GLU A 222 14.12 -25.16 13.48
N PHE A 223 13.40 -24.11 13.04
CA PHE A 223 12.19 -24.27 12.22
C PHE A 223 12.47 -25.06 10.93
N LEU A 224 13.46 -24.65 10.14
CA LEU A 224 13.81 -25.29 8.87
C LEU A 224 14.24 -26.74 9.09
N SER A 225 15.01 -27.02 10.14
CA SER A 225 15.45 -28.38 10.48
C SER A 225 14.27 -29.27 10.87
N LYS A 226 13.38 -28.76 11.73
CA LYS A 226 12.18 -29.47 12.20
C LYS A 226 11.20 -29.79 11.06
N HIS A 227 11.13 -28.93 10.06
CA HIS A 227 10.24 -29.07 8.91
C HIS A 227 10.92 -29.68 7.67
N HIS A 228 12.09 -30.33 7.86
CA HIS A 228 12.83 -31.02 6.80
C HIS A 228 13.03 -30.16 5.54
N ALA A 229 13.43 -28.90 5.74
CA ALA A 229 13.56 -27.95 4.64
C ALA A 229 14.56 -28.43 3.57
N VAL A 230 14.22 -28.20 2.31
CA VAL A 230 15.04 -28.57 1.15
C VAL A 230 15.68 -27.32 0.57
N LYS A 231 16.98 -27.38 0.32
CA LYS A 231 17.72 -26.31 -0.36
C LYS A 231 17.42 -26.36 -1.86
N THR A 232 17.20 -25.20 -2.45
CA THR A 232 16.97 -25.03 -3.89
C THR A 232 18.21 -24.48 -4.60
N ASP A 233 18.20 -24.52 -5.92
CA ASP A 233 19.33 -24.09 -6.77
C ASP A 233 19.69 -22.61 -6.58
N ASP A 234 18.72 -21.77 -6.24
CA ASP A 234 18.94 -20.34 -5.96
C ASP A 234 19.48 -20.07 -4.54
N GLY A 235 19.74 -21.13 -3.77
CA GLY A 235 20.24 -21.04 -2.40
C GLY A 235 19.17 -20.88 -1.32
N SER A 236 17.90 -20.67 -1.69
CA SER A 236 16.79 -20.59 -0.73
C SER A 236 16.40 -21.95 -0.17
N MET A 237 15.79 -21.94 1.02
CA MET A 237 15.29 -23.10 1.74
C MET A 237 13.77 -23.16 1.65
N ILE A 238 13.21 -24.32 1.33
CA ILE A 238 11.76 -24.53 1.26
C ILE A 238 11.34 -25.57 2.31
N ALA A 239 10.41 -25.18 3.18
CA ALA A 239 9.78 -26.05 4.16
C ALA A 239 8.27 -26.18 3.90
N THR A 240 7.67 -27.26 4.38
CA THR A 240 6.21 -27.40 4.43
C THR A 240 5.71 -27.12 5.84
N LEU A 241 4.79 -26.17 5.97
CA LEU A 241 4.09 -25.86 7.20
C LEU A 241 2.65 -26.39 7.12
N GLU A 242 2.35 -27.39 7.93
CA GLU A 242 1.03 -28.01 8.03
C GLU A 242 0.36 -27.64 9.35
N GLY A 243 -0.91 -27.26 9.26
CA GLY A 243 -1.79 -27.08 10.40
C GLY A 243 -3.10 -27.84 10.19
N PRO A 244 -4.03 -27.83 11.17
CA PRO A 244 -5.24 -28.63 11.11
C PRO A 244 -6.13 -28.38 9.89
N LYS A 245 -6.06 -27.17 9.31
CA LYS A 245 -6.90 -26.70 8.20
C LYS A 245 -6.11 -26.19 7.00
N PHE A 246 -4.79 -26.32 7.01
CA PHE A 246 -3.96 -25.75 5.96
C PHE A 246 -2.66 -26.49 5.75
N LYS A 247 -2.16 -26.38 4.53
CA LYS A 247 -0.81 -26.75 4.15
C LYS A 247 -0.23 -25.61 3.33
N ASN A 248 0.88 -25.06 3.79
CA ASN A 248 1.55 -23.94 3.14
C ASN A 248 2.99 -24.32 2.85
N THR A 249 3.48 -23.89 1.69
CA THR A 249 4.92 -23.86 1.41
C THR A 249 5.49 -22.57 2.02
N VAL A 250 6.59 -22.70 2.75
CA VAL A 250 7.36 -21.59 3.30
C VAL A 250 8.73 -21.59 2.65
N LYS A 251 9.01 -20.60 1.80
CA LYS A 251 10.33 -20.35 1.24
C LYS A 251 11.02 -19.27 2.06
N VAL A 252 12.28 -19.52 2.40
CA VAL A 252 13.16 -18.60 3.14
C VAL A 252 14.41 -18.40 2.31
N GLY A 253 14.76 -17.16 1.97
CA GLY A 253 15.91 -16.86 1.12
C GLY A 253 16.45 -15.46 1.31
N GLY A 254 17.70 -15.26 0.90
CA GLY A 254 18.31 -13.93 0.83
C GLY A 254 17.95 -13.24 -0.48
N ILE A 255 17.63 -11.96 -0.40
CA ILE A 255 17.66 -11.01 -1.52
C ILE A 255 18.87 -10.10 -1.34
N GLU A 256 19.38 -9.47 -2.39
CA GLU A 256 20.46 -8.48 -2.23
C GLU A 256 20.04 -7.40 -1.22
N GLY A 257 20.69 -7.39 -0.05
CA GLY A 257 20.41 -6.44 1.03
C GLY A 257 19.40 -6.86 2.11
N GLY A 258 18.80 -8.05 2.05
CA GLY A 258 17.82 -8.49 3.06
C GLY A 258 17.43 -9.96 3.00
N GLU A 259 16.52 -10.37 3.88
CA GLU A 259 15.97 -11.74 3.90
C GLU A 259 14.46 -11.73 3.62
N GLU A 260 13.93 -12.78 3.01
CA GLU A 260 12.50 -12.91 2.71
C GLU A 260 11.90 -14.22 3.20
N PHE A 261 10.65 -14.13 3.69
CA PHE A 261 9.75 -15.27 3.80
C PHE A 261 8.64 -15.17 2.78
N VAL A 262 8.42 -16.26 2.06
CA VAL A 262 7.32 -16.39 1.11
C VAL A 262 6.45 -17.57 1.52
N PHE A 263 5.21 -17.27 1.89
CA PHE A 263 4.17 -18.22 2.26
C PHE A 263 3.22 -18.42 1.08
N ARG A 264 2.95 -19.67 0.71
CA ARG A 264 1.99 -20.00 -0.36
C ARG A 264 1.08 -21.13 0.07
N ARG A 265 -0.24 -20.95 -0.08
CA ARG A 265 -1.21 -22.03 0.12
C ARG A 265 -1.01 -23.10 -0.96
N THR A 266 -0.82 -24.35 -0.55
CA THR A 266 -0.86 -25.48 -1.47
C THR A 266 -2.32 -25.85 -1.71
N ALA A 267 -2.69 -26.05 -2.98
CA ALA A 267 -4.02 -26.52 -3.37
C ALA A 267 -4.28 -27.95 -2.87
#